data_AF-A0A1W9QFS8-F1
#
_entry.id   AF-A0A1W9QFS8-F1
#
_cell.length_a   1.000
_cell.length_b   1.000
_cell.length_c   1.000
_cell.angle_alpha   90.00
_cell.angle_beta   90.00
_cell.angle_gamma   90.00
#
_symmetry.space_group_name_H-M   'P 1'
#
loop_
_entity.id
_entity.type
_entity.pdbx_description
1 polymer ?
#
loop_
_entity_poly.entity_id
_entity_poly.type
_entity_poly.pdbx_seq_one_letter_code
_entity_poly.pdbx_strand_id
1 'polypeptide(L)'
;MGETLVPPSVSEDDDDVVIALETARVEEERGSPAEAARWVQRAAGAARKQGRPNRAGELSRVQAMLAEAANQFQRASEPQQILDTDDDFTEHTIVDRPPVEPTVLSPQATPRSTAPSEAPSHIPEARSSQLPSAPPPQVAPAPRPPSQPQKPEPLGPETHLATRVAVRKGTGGMLLVRPLRSDENPAAGEQAALLVPLDPNVRLG
;
A
#
# COMPACT_ATOMS: atom_id res chain seq x y z
N MET A 1 -9.59 13.50 -5.67
CA MET A 1 -8.74 12.37 -6.08
C MET A 1 -7.35 12.74 -5.61
N GLY A 2 -6.83 12.07 -4.59
CA GLY A 2 -5.42 12.29 -4.21
C GLY A 2 -4.55 11.76 -5.33
N GLU A 3 -3.55 12.53 -5.76
CA GLU A 3 -2.49 11.99 -6.61
C GLU A 3 -1.77 10.90 -5.81
N THR A 4 -1.76 9.68 -6.34
CA THR A 4 -0.95 8.58 -5.80
C THR A 4 0.52 8.90 -6.05
N LEU A 5 1.35 8.89 -5.01
CA LEU A 5 2.79 9.11 -5.11
C LEU A 5 3.49 7.91 -5.74
N VAL A 6 2.90 6.71 -5.66
CA VAL A 6 3.46 5.49 -6.24
C VAL A 6 3.30 5.52 -7.78
N PRO A 7 4.40 5.44 -8.55
CA PRO A 7 4.34 5.44 -10.01
C PRO A 7 3.74 4.12 -10.53
N PRO A 8 3.08 4.14 -11.70
CA PRO A 8 2.60 2.92 -12.32
C PRO A 8 3.77 2.01 -12.74
N SER A 9 3.50 0.71 -12.78
CA SER A 9 4.38 -0.27 -13.41
C SER A 9 4.50 -0.01 -14.92
N VAL A 10 5.68 -0.27 -15.48
CA VAL A 10 5.89 -0.23 -16.93
C VAL A 10 6.05 -1.64 -17.49
N SER A 11 5.75 -1.85 -18.77
CA SER A 11 5.82 -3.19 -19.40
C SER A 11 7.21 -3.84 -19.42
N GLU A 12 8.25 -3.05 -19.14
CA GLU A 12 9.64 -3.50 -19.02
C GLU A 12 10.03 -3.85 -17.57
N ASP A 13 9.17 -3.55 -16.59
CA ASP A 13 9.37 -3.95 -15.20
C ASP A 13 9.11 -5.46 -15.09
N ASP A 14 10.01 -6.17 -14.42
CA ASP A 14 9.86 -7.60 -14.13
C ASP A 14 8.75 -7.82 -13.08
N ASP A 15 8.26 -9.05 -12.97
CA ASP A 15 7.17 -9.43 -12.06
C ASP A 15 7.44 -9.01 -10.61
N ASP A 16 8.68 -9.15 -10.12
CA ASP A 16 9.06 -8.74 -8.75
C ASP A 16 8.87 -7.24 -8.51
N VAL A 17 9.16 -6.41 -9.52
CA VAL A 17 9.00 -4.96 -9.46
C VAL A 17 7.52 -4.61 -9.55
N VAL A 18 6.78 -5.26 -10.45
CA VAL A 18 5.33 -5.07 -10.63
C VAL A 18 4.57 -5.39 -9.34
N ILE A 19 4.80 -6.58 -8.76
CA ILE A 19 4.15 -7.00 -7.51
C ILE A 19 4.45 -6.03 -6.37
N ALA A 20 5.70 -5.58 -6.25
CA ALA A 20 6.09 -4.63 -5.22
C ALA A 20 5.41 -3.25 -5.41
N LEU A 21 5.28 -2.76 -6.64
CA LEU A 21 4.59 -1.49 -6.93
C LEU A 21 3.07 -1.57 -6.70
N GLU A 22 2.43 -2.68 -7.09
CA GLU A 22 1.01 -2.91 -6.82
C GLU A 22 0.74 -2.98 -5.31
N THR A 23 1.58 -3.70 -4.57
CA THR A 23 1.47 -3.79 -3.11
C THR A 23 1.70 -2.42 -2.46
N ALA A 24 2.68 -1.65 -2.94
CA ALA A 24 2.92 -0.29 -2.45
C ALA A 24 1.69 0.61 -2.62
N ARG A 25 0.99 0.50 -3.77
CA ARG A 25 -0.23 1.26 -4.05
C ARG A 25 -1.37 0.89 -3.10
N VAL A 26 -1.56 -0.41 -2.85
CA VAL A 26 -2.57 -0.88 -1.89
C VAL A 26 -2.28 -0.34 -0.48
N GLU A 27 -1.02 -0.31 -0.05
CA GLU A 27 -0.63 0.24 1.25
C GLU A 27 -0.76 1.78 1.33
N GLU A 28 -0.52 2.50 0.22
CA GLU A 28 -0.79 3.93 0.12
C GLU A 28 -2.30 4.22 0.27
N GLU A 29 -3.15 3.46 -0.42
CA GLU A 29 -4.62 3.58 -0.35
C GLU A 29 -5.17 3.24 1.05
N ARG A 30 -4.48 2.38 1.80
CA ARG A 30 -4.76 2.09 3.21
C ARG A 30 -4.35 3.21 4.18
N GLY A 31 -3.63 4.23 3.71
CA GLY A 31 -3.11 5.30 4.55
C GLY A 31 -1.84 4.92 5.31
N SER A 32 -1.10 3.92 4.83
CA SER A 32 0.15 3.43 5.42
C SER A 32 1.37 3.81 4.56
N PRO A 33 1.74 5.11 4.45
CA PRO A 33 2.83 5.56 3.57
C PRO A 33 4.19 4.96 3.95
N ALA A 34 4.39 4.57 5.21
CA ALA A 34 5.60 3.90 5.67
C ALA A 34 5.76 2.49 5.05
N GLU A 35 4.68 1.70 4.99
CA GLU A 35 4.69 0.38 4.36
C GLU A 35 4.81 0.51 2.84
N ALA A 36 4.09 1.48 2.25
CA ALA A 36 4.25 1.80 0.83
C ALA A 36 5.72 2.11 0.47
N ALA A 37 6.41 2.92 1.29
CA ALA A 37 7.83 3.24 1.09
C ALA A 37 8.73 1.98 1.12
N ARG A 38 8.46 1.02 2.00
CA ARG A 38 9.22 -0.26 2.08
C ARG A 38 9.02 -1.10 0.82
N TRP A 39 7.81 -1.16 0.30
CA TRP A 39 7.52 -1.87 -0.95
C TRP A 39 8.19 -1.20 -2.16
N VAL A 40 8.17 0.14 -2.25
CA VAL A 40 8.90 0.88 -3.29
C VAL A 40 10.42 0.67 -3.17
N GLN A 41 10.96 0.60 -1.94
CA GLN A 41 12.38 0.25 -1.73
C GLN A 41 12.71 -1.14 -2.27
N ARG A 42 11.83 -2.13 -2.06
CA ARG A 42 11.97 -3.49 -2.59
C ARG A 42 11.95 -3.48 -4.13
N ALA A 43 11.02 -2.73 -4.73
CA ALA A 43 10.93 -2.54 -6.17
C ALA A 43 12.22 -1.92 -6.74
N ALA A 44 12.75 -0.87 -6.09
CA ALA A 44 14.03 -0.26 -6.48
C ALA A 44 15.19 -1.26 -6.41
N GLY A 45 15.22 -2.12 -5.38
CA GLY A 45 16.22 -3.19 -5.25
C GLY A 45 16.13 -4.23 -6.35
N ALA A 46 14.92 -4.67 -6.73
CA ALA A 46 14.70 -5.59 -7.83
C ALA A 46 15.11 -4.99 -9.19
N ALA A 47 14.73 -3.73 -9.45
CA ALA A 47 15.12 -3.01 -10.67
C ALA A 47 16.65 -2.87 -10.82
N ARG A 48 17.41 -2.69 -9.72
CA ARG A 48 18.89 -2.70 -9.75
C ARG A 48 19.44 -4.06 -10.15
N LYS A 49 18.88 -5.15 -9.59
CA LYS A 49 19.31 -6.52 -9.90
C LYS A 49 19.07 -6.88 -11.37
N GLN A 50 18.05 -6.28 -11.99
CA GLN A 50 17.74 -6.43 -13.42
C GLN A 50 18.62 -5.57 -14.34
N GLY A 51 19.54 -4.77 -13.80
CA GLY A 51 20.39 -3.89 -14.60
C GLY A 51 19.67 -2.63 -15.10
N ARG A 52 18.62 -2.18 -14.41
CA ARG A 52 17.86 -0.95 -14.75
C ARG A 52 18.12 0.15 -13.71
N PRO A 53 19.32 0.77 -13.68
CA PRO A 53 19.69 1.75 -12.66
C PRO A 53 18.87 3.03 -12.72
N ASN A 54 18.44 3.46 -13.91
CA ASN A 54 17.61 4.66 -14.09
C ASN A 54 16.26 4.49 -13.37
N ARG A 55 15.58 3.37 -13.64
CA ARG A 55 14.31 3.00 -12.99
C ARG A 55 14.47 2.89 -11.47
N ALA A 56 15.53 2.23 -11.00
CA ALA A 56 15.82 2.16 -9.57
C ALA A 56 16.06 3.54 -8.94
N GLY A 57 16.69 4.47 -9.67
CA GLY A 57 16.90 5.85 -9.24
C GLY A 57 15.59 6.61 -9.07
N GLU A 58 14.67 6.49 -10.03
CA GLU A 58 13.32 7.06 -9.95
C GLU A 58 12.56 6.52 -8.74
N LEU A 59 12.52 5.20 -8.58
CA LEU A 59 11.85 4.54 -7.45
C LEU A 59 12.47 4.95 -6.10
N SER A 60 13.78 5.15 -6.04
CA SER A 60 14.46 5.63 -4.81
C SER A 60 14.03 7.05 -4.42
N ARG A 61 13.75 7.94 -5.40
CA ARG A 61 13.25 9.30 -5.11
C ARG A 61 11.82 9.25 -4.58
N VAL A 62 10.97 8.45 -5.21
CA VAL A 62 9.58 8.24 -4.75
C VAL A 62 9.58 7.65 -3.33
N GLN A 63 10.44 6.68 -3.06
CA GLN A 63 10.59 6.10 -1.72
C GLN A 63 10.96 7.16 -0.67
N ALA A 64 11.86 8.10 -1.00
CA ALA A 64 12.21 9.20 -0.10
C ALA A 64 11.00 10.13 0.16
N MET A 65 10.21 10.45 -0.88
CA MET A 65 8.99 11.26 -0.73
C MET A 65 7.93 10.58 0.14
N LEU A 66 7.71 9.27 -0.05
CA LEU A 66 6.78 8.50 0.79
C LEU A 66 7.26 8.39 2.23
N ALA A 67 8.57 8.22 2.46
CA ALA A 67 9.14 8.21 3.81
C ALA A 67 8.99 9.57 4.51
N GLU A 68 9.14 10.67 3.78
CA GLU A 68 8.88 12.02 4.32
C GLU A 68 7.40 12.21 4.68
N ALA A 69 6.49 11.79 3.79
CA ALA A 69 5.05 11.82 4.07
C ALA A 69 4.70 10.99 5.32
N ALA A 70 5.30 9.81 5.48
CA ALA A 70 5.12 8.98 6.67
C ALA A 70 5.57 9.68 7.96
N ASN A 71 6.71 10.37 7.93
CA ASN A 71 7.19 11.15 9.07
C ASN A 71 6.26 12.33 9.40
N GLN A 72 5.68 12.98 8.40
CA GLN A 72 4.69 14.05 8.62
C GLN A 72 3.43 13.51 9.31
N PHE A 73 2.93 12.34 8.89
CA PHE A 73 1.80 11.68 9.54
C PHE A 73 2.10 11.30 10.99
N GLN A 74 3.31 10.82 11.28
CA GLN A 74 3.71 10.50 12.66
C GLN A 74 3.76 11.76 13.52
N ARG A 75 4.35 12.85 13.03
CA ARG A 75 4.40 14.14 13.75
C ARG A 75 3.02 14.76 13.99
N ALA A 76 2.10 14.60 13.04
CA ALA A 76 0.72 15.07 13.21
C ALA A 76 -0.08 14.20 14.19
N SER A 77 0.33 12.94 14.36
CA SER A 77 -0.32 11.96 15.25
C SER A 77 0.26 11.96 16.65
N GLU A 78 1.43 12.56 16.87
CA GLU A 78 1.84 12.94 18.22
C GLU A 78 0.79 13.93 18.70
N PRO A 79 -0.07 13.56 19.68
CA PRO A 79 -0.98 14.52 20.25
C PRO A 79 -0.06 15.64 20.71
N GLN A 80 -0.32 16.87 20.24
CA GLN A 80 0.28 18.03 20.87
C GLN A 80 0.02 17.82 22.34
N GLN A 81 1.06 17.42 23.09
CA GLN A 81 1.06 17.56 24.51
C GLN A 81 0.99 19.07 24.65
N ILE A 82 -0.26 19.54 24.70
CA ILE A 82 -0.64 20.78 25.31
C ILE A 82 -0.08 20.59 26.71
N LEU A 83 1.19 20.96 26.85
CA LEU A 83 1.72 21.53 28.05
C LEU A 83 0.70 22.60 28.40
N ASP A 84 -0.29 22.22 29.20
CA ASP A 84 -0.87 23.05 30.25
C ASP A 84 0.34 23.65 30.99
N THR A 85 0.86 24.72 30.40
CA THR A 85 1.94 25.57 30.90
C THR A 85 1.36 26.58 31.89
N ASP A 86 0.09 26.43 32.24
CA ASP A 86 -0.66 27.23 33.20
C ASP A 86 -1.11 26.37 34.40
N ASP A 87 -0.27 25.46 34.89
CA ASP A 87 -0.33 25.10 36.31
C ASP A 87 0.70 25.93 37.08
N ASP A 88 0.35 27.21 37.16
CA ASP A 88 0.86 28.22 38.07
C ASP A 88 0.44 27.85 39.52
N PHE A 89 0.88 26.70 40.02
CA PHE A 89 0.83 26.40 41.45
C PHE A 89 2.12 26.90 42.13
N THR A 90 2.07 28.21 42.29
CA THR A 90 2.74 29.00 43.32
C THR A 90 2.97 28.22 44.64
N GLU A 91 4.25 28.15 45.02
CA GLU A 91 4.80 28.18 46.38
C GLU A 91 4.75 26.96 47.35
N HIS A 92 5.94 26.74 47.94
CA HIS A 92 6.29 26.02 49.19
C HIS A 92 6.56 24.51 49.12
N THR A 93 7.82 24.13 48.93
CA THR A 93 8.73 23.79 50.05
C THR A 93 10.07 23.28 49.53
N ILE A 94 11.13 23.99 49.93
CA ILE A 94 12.53 23.58 49.81
C ILE A 94 12.72 22.35 50.70
N VAL A 95 12.80 21.16 50.11
CA VAL A 95 13.35 19.99 50.80
C VAL A 95 14.67 19.66 50.12
N ASP A 96 15.73 20.10 50.79
CA ASP A 96 17.14 19.77 50.55
C ASP A 96 17.28 18.26 50.30
N ARG A 97 17.43 17.87 49.03
CA ARG A 97 17.68 16.48 48.63
C ARG A 97 19.14 16.40 48.17
N PRO A 98 19.98 15.56 48.81
CA PRO A 98 21.39 15.49 48.49
C PRO A 98 21.62 14.95 47.07
N PRO A 99 22.75 15.32 46.44
CA PRO A 99 23.05 14.98 45.06
C PRO A 99 23.29 13.47 44.91
N VAL A 100 22.46 12.82 44.10
CA VAL A 100 22.75 11.47 43.59
C VAL A 100 23.43 11.62 42.24
N GLU A 101 24.69 11.22 42.19
CA GLU A 101 25.54 11.24 41.00
C GLU A 101 24.92 10.36 39.90
N PRO A 102 24.76 10.86 38.66
CA PRO A 102 24.34 10.03 37.54
C PRO A 102 25.50 9.09 37.17
N THR A 103 25.35 7.82 37.55
CA THR A 103 26.19 6.73 37.06
C THR A 103 26.00 6.62 35.54
N VAL A 104 26.98 7.14 34.81
CA VAL A 104 27.11 7.04 33.36
C VAL A 104 27.40 5.58 33.00
N LEU A 105 26.36 4.79 32.76
CA LEU A 105 26.50 3.48 32.12
C LEU A 105 26.59 3.69 30.62
N SER A 106 27.83 3.86 30.15
CA SER A 106 28.21 3.73 28.74
C SER A 106 27.79 2.35 28.20
N PRO A 107 26.96 2.25 27.15
CA PRO A 107 26.86 1.01 26.41
C PRO A 107 28.16 0.80 25.62
N GLN A 108 28.96 -0.14 26.11
CA GLN A 108 30.14 -0.64 25.45
C GLN A 108 29.75 -1.20 24.08
N ALA A 109 30.09 -0.44 23.02
CA ALA A 109 30.05 -0.93 21.65
C ALA A 109 30.96 -2.16 21.54
N THR A 110 30.37 -3.30 21.25
CA THR A 110 31.11 -4.48 20.80
C THR A 110 31.33 -4.35 19.29
N PRO A 111 32.58 -4.23 18.80
CA PRO A 111 32.86 -4.41 17.39
C PRO A 111 32.75 -5.91 17.08
N ARG A 112 31.62 -6.34 16.52
CA ARG A 112 31.53 -7.69 15.94
C ARG A 112 32.28 -7.70 14.63
N SER A 113 33.57 -7.93 14.75
CA SER A 113 34.47 -8.38 13.71
C SER A 113 33.89 -9.65 13.08
N THR A 114 33.42 -9.56 11.84
CA THR A 114 33.16 -10.72 11.00
C THR A 114 34.03 -10.55 9.76
N ALA A 115 35.05 -11.39 9.71
CA ALA A 115 36.09 -11.42 8.70
C ALA A 115 35.53 -11.64 7.27
N PRO A 116 36.27 -11.21 6.23
CA PRO A 116 36.01 -11.60 4.85
C PRO A 116 36.36 -13.09 4.67
N SER A 117 35.35 -13.93 4.45
CA SER A 117 35.56 -15.30 3.97
C SER A 117 35.69 -15.25 2.45
N GLU A 118 36.91 -14.97 2.02
CA GLU A 118 37.40 -15.24 0.68
C GLU A 118 37.47 -16.77 0.50
N ALA A 119 36.76 -17.30 -0.49
CA ALA A 119 37.01 -18.62 -1.04
C ALA A 119 36.62 -18.65 -2.54
N PRO A 120 37.32 -19.45 -3.35
CA PRO A 120 37.61 -19.13 -4.73
C PRO A 120 36.65 -19.78 -5.73
N SER A 121 36.64 -19.17 -6.93
CA SER A 121 36.20 -19.70 -8.21
C SER A 121 36.38 -21.21 -8.38
N HIS A 122 35.39 -21.91 -8.93
CA HIS A 122 35.59 -22.91 -10.00
C HIS A 122 34.27 -23.22 -10.74
N ILE A 123 34.31 -22.96 -12.05
CA ILE A 123 33.44 -23.30 -13.20
C ILE A 123 33.43 -24.86 -13.35
N PRO A 124 32.37 -25.60 -13.82
CA PRO A 124 31.84 -25.45 -15.18
C PRO A 124 30.35 -25.77 -15.48
N GLU A 125 29.87 -25.10 -16.54
CA GLU A 125 29.15 -25.64 -17.69
C GLU A 125 28.45 -27.01 -17.55
N ALA A 126 27.12 -26.97 -17.43
CA ALA A 126 26.25 -28.05 -17.90
C ALA A 126 25.23 -27.45 -18.86
N ARG A 127 25.58 -27.49 -20.14
CA ARG A 127 24.64 -27.36 -21.27
C ARG A 127 23.59 -28.46 -21.12
N SER A 128 22.43 -28.13 -20.56
CA SER A 128 21.22 -28.93 -20.77
C SER A 128 20.51 -28.39 -21.99
N SER A 129 20.78 -29.06 -23.11
CA SER A 129 19.96 -29.05 -24.32
C SER A 129 18.52 -29.38 -23.96
N GLN A 130 17.67 -28.37 -23.80
CA GLN A 130 16.23 -28.57 -23.74
C GLN A 130 15.69 -28.57 -25.17
N LEU A 131 15.16 -29.72 -25.55
CA LEU A 131 14.57 -30.02 -26.85
C LEU A 131 13.49 -28.99 -27.25
N PRO A 132 13.33 -28.69 -28.55
CA PRO A 132 12.14 -28.01 -29.03
C PRO A 132 10.93 -28.93 -28.80
N SER A 133 10.09 -28.59 -27.82
CA SER A 133 8.77 -29.20 -27.68
C SER A 133 7.93 -28.80 -28.89
N ALA A 134 7.48 -29.81 -29.63
CA ALA A 134 6.53 -29.65 -30.71
C ALA A 134 5.26 -28.92 -30.21
N PRO A 135 4.66 -28.04 -31.03
CA PRO A 135 3.38 -27.43 -30.69
C PRO A 135 2.31 -28.54 -30.57
N PRO A 136 1.44 -28.51 -29.55
CA PRO A 136 0.33 -29.43 -29.47
C PRO A 136 -0.60 -29.23 -30.69
N PRO A 137 -1.24 -30.30 -31.19
CA PRO A 137 -2.21 -30.18 -32.28
C PRO A 137 -3.34 -29.25 -31.85
N GLN A 138 -3.56 -28.19 -32.62
CA GLN A 138 -4.75 -27.35 -32.49
C GLN A 138 -5.98 -28.19 -32.80
N VAL A 139 -6.65 -28.65 -31.75
CA VAL A 139 -7.99 -29.20 -31.87
C VAL A 139 -8.91 -28.03 -32.16
N ALA A 140 -9.49 -28.01 -33.37
CA ALA A 140 -10.46 -27.02 -33.78
C ALA A 140 -11.57 -26.91 -32.73
N PRO A 141 -11.92 -25.70 -32.25
CA PRO A 141 -13.01 -25.53 -31.31
C PRO A 141 -14.31 -25.95 -32.00
N ALA A 142 -15.00 -26.93 -31.40
CA ALA A 142 -16.33 -27.34 -31.82
C ALA A 142 -17.27 -26.11 -31.86
N PRO A 143 -18.22 -26.05 -32.82
CA PRO A 143 -19.19 -24.97 -32.88
C PRO A 143 -19.99 -24.92 -31.57
N ARG A 144 -19.89 -23.80 -30.85
CA ARG A 144 -20.67 -23.58 -29.62
C ARG A 144 -22.16 -23.67 -29.96
N PRO A 145 -22.96 -24.44 -29.21
CA PRO A 145 -24.40 -24.45 -29.38
C PRO A 145 -24.97 -23.05 -29.12
N PRO A 146 -26.05 -22.65 -29.83
CA PRO A 146 -26.68 -21.34 -29.63
C PRO A 146 -27.14 -21.23 -28.19
N SER A 147 -26.68 -20.17 -27.51
CA SER A 147 -27.06 -19.81 -26.15
C SER A 147 -28.59 -19.78 -26.02
N GLN A 148 -29.13 -20.72 -25.27
CA GLN A 148 -30.53 -20.66 -24.85
C GLN A 148 -30.73 -19.38 -24.00
N PRO A 149 -31.86 -18.67 -24.16
CA PRO A 149 -32.21 -17.56 -23.29
C PRO A 149 -32.32 -18.07 -21.86
N GLN A 150 -31.38 -17.67 -21.01
CA GLN A 150 -31.38 -18.03 -19.60
C GLN A 150 -32.62 -17.45 -18.93
N LYS A 151 -33.48 -18.36 -18.48
CA LYS A 151 -34.64 -18.07 -17.63
C LYS A 151 -34.12 -17.38 -16.36
N PRO A 152 -34.62 -16.18 -15.99
CA PRO A 152 -34.15 -15.49 -14.79
C PRO A 152 -34.43 -16.37 -13.58
N GLU A 153 -33.35 -16.83 -12.94
CA GLU A 153 -33.40 -17.51 -11.65
C GLU A 153 -33.92 -16.53 -10.59
N PRO A 154 -34.87 -16.94 -9.72
CA PRO A 154 -35.34 -16.09 -8.64
C PRO A 154 -34.20 -15.85 -7.66
N LEU A 155 -33.77 -14.59 -7.55
CA LEU A 155 -32.83 -14.12 -6.55
C LEU A 155 -33.28 -14.64 -5.17
N GLY A 156 -32.36 -15.30 -4.47
CA GLY A 156 -32.53 -15.67 -3.08
C GLY A 156 -32.79 -14.44 -2.19
N PRO A 157 -33.16 -14.66 -0.91
CA PRO A 157 -33.53 -13.58 0.00
C PRO A 157 -32.38 -12.56 0.08
N GLU A 158 -32.64 -11.34 -0.38
CA GLU A 158 -31.70 -10.22 -0.43
C GLU A 158 -31.24 -9.88 1.00
N THR A 159 -30.15 -10.49 1.43
CA THR A 159 -29.43 -10.08 2.62
C THR A 159 -28.76 -8.74 2.32
N HIS A 160 -29.36 -7.69 2.89
CA HIS A 160 -28.95 -6.29 2.88
C HIS A 160 -29.20 -5.57 1.54
N LEU A 161 -30.20 -4.67 1.57
CA LEU A 161 -30.62 -3.75 0.51
C LEU A 161 -29.52 -2.73 0.18
N ALA A 162 -28.37 -3.18 -0.33
CA ALA A 162 -27.31 -2.32 -0.79
C ALA A 162 -27.72 -1.72 -2.13
N THR A 163 -27.96 -0.40 -2.17
CA THR A 163 -28.34 0.30 -3.40
C THR A 163 -27.10 0.84 -4.08
N ARG A 164 -26.86 0.49 -5.36
CA ARG A 164 -25.79 1.11 -6.16
C ARG A 164 -26.14 2.57 -6.41
N VAL A 165 -25.18 3.45 -6.13
CA VAL A 165 -25.33 4.90 -6.30
C VAL A 165 -24.11 5.49 -7.00
N ALA A 166 -24.34 6.52 -7.80
CA ALA A 166 -23.32 7.42 -8.31
C ALA A 166 -23.18 8.59 -7.32
N VAL A 167 -21.95 8.88 -6.91
CA VAL A 167 -21.61 9.95 -5.97
C VAL A 167 -20.75 10.98 -6.68
N ARG A 168 -21.08 12.26 -6.55
CA ARG A 168 -20.25 13.37 -7.05
C ARG A 168 -20.15 14.49 -6.00
N LYS A 169 -19.02 15.20 -6.00
CA LYS A 169 -18.80 16.35 -5.12
C LYS A 169 -19.52 17.57 -5.68
N GLY A 170 -20.50 18.08 -4.94
CA GLY A 170 -21.19 19.34 -5.23
C GLY A 170 -20.43 20.57 -4.72
N THR A 171 -20.91 21.75 -5.10
CA THR A 171 -20.46 23.03 -4.53
C THR A 171 -20.82 23.12 -3.05
N GLY A 172 -19.90 23.62 -2.22
CA GLY A 172 -20.11 23.73 -0.77
C GLY A 172 -19.84 22.45 0.03
N GLY A 173 -19.14 21.47 -0.55
CA GLY A 173 -18.75 20.24 0.15
C GLY A 173 -19.85 19.19 0.30
N MET A 174 -21.05 19.44 -0.25
CA MET A 174 -22.14 18.46 -0.26
C MET A 174 -21.86 17.35 -1.26
N LEU A 175 -22.22 16.11 -0.90
CA LEU A 175 -22.20 14.98 -1.83
C LEU A 175 -23.57 14.86 -2.51
N LEU A 176 -23.57 14.86 -3.83
CA LEU A 176 -24.75 14.58 -4.63
C LEU A 176 -24.76 13.09 -4.97
N VAL A 177 -25.84 12.42 -4.60
CA VAL A 177 -26.00 10.97 -4.74
C VAL A 177 -27.16 10.69 -5.68
N ARG A 178 -26.97 9.82 -6.67
CA ARG A 178 -27.97 9.42 -7.65
C ARG A 178 -28.04 7.88 -7.70
N PRO A 179 -29.21 7.26 -7.62
CA PRO A 179 -29.32 5.80 -7.76
C PRO A 179 -28.88 5.35 -9.16
N LEU A 180 -28.13 4.25 -9.23
CA LEU A 180 -27.69 3.59 -10.46
C LEU A 180 -28.44 2.28 -10.63
N ARG A 181 -28.84 1.96 -11.86
CA ARG A 181 -29.34 0.61 -12.21
C ARG A 181 -28.19 -0.40 -12.24
N SER A 182 -28.52 -1.69 -12.21
CA SER A 182 -27.55 -2.79 -12.20
C SER A 182 -26.62 -2.78 -13.42
N ASP A 183 -27.11 -2.32 -14.57
CA ASP A 183 -26.42 -2.22 -15.85
C ASP A 183 -25.89 -0.81 -16.18
N GLU A 184 -26.10 0.15 -15.28
CA GLU A 184 -25.75 1.54 -15.51
C GLU A 184 -24.35 1.88 -14.94
N ASN A 185 -23.56 2.60 -15.72
CA ASN A 185 -22.25 3.12 -15.31
C ASN A 185 -22.35 4.58 -14.84
N PRO A 186 -21.52 5.00 -13.88
CA PRO A 186 -21.47 6.40 -13.44
C PRO A 186 -21.08 7.33 -14.60
N ALA A 187 -21.64 8.55 -14.61
CA ALA A 187 -21.27 9.56 -15.60
C ALA A 187 -19.85 10.11 -15.35
N ALA A 188 -19.28 10.81 -16.33
CA ALA A 188 -17.97 11.44 -16.18
C ALA A 188 -17.94 12.39 -14.97
N GLY A 189 -17.03 12.14 -14.02
CA GLY A 189 -16.92 12.88 -12.77
C GLY A 189 -17.78 12.35 -11.62
N GLU A 190 -18.54 11.27 -11.83
CA GLU A 190 -19.21 10.51 -10.77
C GLU A 190 -18.38 9.28 -10.38
N GLN A 191 -18.47 8.85 -9.12
CA GLN A 191 -17.90 7.60 -8.62
C GLN A 191 -19.01 6.63 -8.24
N ALA A 192 -18.87 5.36 -8.62
CA ALA A 192 -19.80 4.31 -8.18
C ALA A 192 -19.53 3.96 -6.71
N ALA A 193 -20.60 3.88 -5.91
CA ALA A 193 -20.57 3.47 -4.52
C ALA A 193 -21.78 2.58 -4.19
N LEU A 194 -21.73 1.91 -3.05
CA LEU A 194 -22.83 1.13 -2.50
C LEU A 194 -23.36 1.84 -1.25
N LEU A 195 -24.64 2.21 -1.28
CA LEU A 195 -25.33 2.73 -0.11
C LEU A 195 -25.91 1.54 0.67
N VAL A 196 -25.34 1.26 1.83
CA VAL A 196 -25.79 0.19 2.72
C VAL A 196 -26.53 0.84 3.89
N PRO A 197 -27.81 0.51 4.14
CA PRO A 197 -28.49 0.97 5.34
C PRO A 197 -27.79 0.35 6.55
N LEU A 198 -27.24 1.20 7.41
CA LEU A 198 -26.71 0.77 8.70
C LEU A 198 -27.82 0.88 9.74
N ASP A 199 -27.97 -0.17 10.55
CA ASP A 199 -28.77 -0.08 11.76
C ASP A 199 -28.18 1.01 12.67
N PRO A 200 -29.00 1.92 13.22
CA PRO A 200 -28.50 3.03 14.05
C PRO A 200 -27.79 2.56 15.34
N ASN A 201 -27.93 1.29 15.70
CA ASN A 201 -27.26 0.67 16.84
C ASN A 201 -25.89 0.09 16.49
N VAL A 202 -25.49 0.05 15.22
CA VAL A 202 -24.19 -0.47 14.78
C VAL A 202 -23.12 0.59 15.06
N ARG A 203 -22.27 0.31 16.04
CA ARG A 203 -21.05 1.10 16.27
C ARG A 203 -20.00 0.69 15.26
N LEU A 204 -19.68 1.57 14.31
CA LEU A 204 -18.49 1.45 13.47
C LEU A 204 -17.29 1.76 14.37
N GLY A 205 -16.49 0.74 14.69
CA GLY A 205 -15.26 0.85 15.47
C GLY A 205 -14.08 1.24 14.61
#